data_AF-K1SYC5-F1
#
_entry.id   AF-K1SYC5-F1
#
_cell.length_a   1.000
_cell.length_b   1.000
_cell.length_c   1.000
_cell.angle_alpha   90.00
_cell.angle_beta   90.00
_cell.angle_gamma   90.00
#
_symmetry.space_group_name_H-M   'P 1'
#
loop_
_entity.id
_entity.type
_entity.pdbx_description
1 polymer ?
#
loop_
_entity_poly.entity_id
_entity_poly.type
_entity_poly.pdbx_seq_one_letter_code
_entity_poly.pdbx_strand_id
1 'polypeptide(L)'
;MFDNDARIVATLDKDTCNSREEALVEIYRKLRPGDPPTVESSETLLEGLFYDRRRYDISNVGRYKFNKKLGLRGRIAGFALAAPVADPMTGEIIAEAGEVLTRERAEEIAEAGVNDVYLDVDGKSIRVFGNGMVDMKHYVDFDPAELGVKELVRGVILRQLMEQYEGDALKEAIEENLDLLIPKHIIADDMFASINYLCCLAHGIGEPDDIDHLGNRRVRSVGELLQNQFRIGFSRMERVIRERMTLQDLDAVTPQSLINIRPVTASIKEFFGSSPLSQFMDQTNPLAELTHKRRISALGPGGLSRERASFDVRDVHYSHYGRMC
;
A
#
# COMPACT_ATOMS: atom_id res chain seq x y z
N MET A 1 7.40 -0.82 -22.04
CA MET A 1 6.50 -0.78 -20.87
C MET A 1 5.56 0.42 -20.92
N PHE A 2 6.09 1.65 -21.02
CA PHE A 2 5.31 2.90 -21.08
C PHE A 2 5.06 3.44 -22.51
N ASP A 3 5.10 2.57 -23.53
CA ASP A 3 4.81 2.90 -24.94
C ASP A 3 5.45 4.20 -25.47
N ASN A 4 6.75 4.40 -25.22
CA ASN A 4 7.51 5.59 -25.60
C ASN A 4 6.91 6.93 -25.13
N ASP A 5 6.26 6.96 -23.96
CA ASP A 5 5.82 8.19 -23.33
C ASP A 5 6.95 9.23 -23.32
N ALA A 6 6.67 10.43 -23.86
CA ALA A 6 7.68 11.45 -24.08
C ALA A 6 8.44 11.84 -22.80
N ARG A 7 7.80 11.76 -21.62
CA ARG A 7 8.45 12.09 -20.34
C ARG A 7 9.38 11.00 -19.88
N ILE A 8 8.99 9.74 -20.10
CA ILE A 8 9.86 8.60 -19.79
C ILE A 8 11.07 8.63 -20.72
N VAL A 9 10.87 8.85 -22.03
CA VAL A 9 11.97 8.99 -22.99
C VAL A 9 12.92 10.13 -22.59
N ALA A 10 12.39 11.31 -22.31
CA ALA A 10 13.21 12.45 -21.86
C ALA A 10 13.93 12.21 -20.53
N THR A 11 13.40 11.32 -19.68
CA THR A 11 14.04 10.92 -18.42
C THR A 11 15.16 9.92 -18.70
N LEU A 12 14.93 8.94 -19.58
CA LEU A 12 15.93 7.96 -20.01
C LEU A 12 17.10 8.65 -20.73
N ASP A 13 16.86 9.65 -21.57
CA ASP A 13 17.91 10.43 -22.24
C ASP A 13 18.83 11.17 -21.25
N LYS A 14 18.33 11.46 -20.05
CA LYS A 14 19.09 12.10 -18.96
C LYS A 14 19.68 11.11 -17.97
N ASP A 15 19.24 9.85 -18.01
CA ASP A 15 19.74 8.83 -17.11
C ASP A 15 21.17 8.48 -17.49
N THR A 16 22.06 8.53 -16.51
CA THR A 16 23.48 8.23 -16.70
C THR A 16 23.78 6.75 -16.53
N CYS A 17 22.87 6.00 -15.88
CA CYS A 17 23.04 4.59 -15.59
C CYS A 17 22.61 3.74 -16.80
N ASN A 18 23.46 2.81 -17.24
CA ASN A 18 23.19 1.93 -18.39
C ASN A 18 23.02 0.46 -17.99
N SER A 19 23.23 0.13 -16.72
CA SER A 19 23.09 -1.22 -16.18
C SER A 19 22.36 -1.22 -14.85
N ARG A 20 21.82 -2.39 -14.47
CA ARG A 20 21.17 -2.60 -13.17
C ARG A 20 22.16 -2.34 -12.03
N GLU A 21 23.40 -2.81 -12.18
CA GLU A 21 24.45 -2.67 -11.18
C GLU A 21 24.79 -1.20 -10.93
N GLU A 22 24.92 -0.41 -12.00
CA GLU A 22 25.17 1.03 -11.91
C GLU A 22 24.01 1.75 -11.22
N ALA A 23 22.77 1.42 -11.59
CA ALA A 23 21.57 2.01 -10.98
C ALA A 23 21.47 1.70 -9.48
N LEU A 24 21.73 0.44 -9.09
CA LEU A 24 21.74 0.03 -7.68
C LEU A 24 22.78 0.81 -6.87
N VAL A 25 24.00 0.90 -7.39
CA VAL A 25 25.09 1.64 -6.76
C VAL A 25 24.77 3.13 -6.64
N GLU A 26 24.16 3.73 -7.67
CA GLU A 26 23.78 5.14 -7.66
C GLU A 26 22.66 5.43 -6.66
N ILE A 27 21.65 4.55 -6.55
CA ILE A 27 20.62 4.61 -5.51
C ILE A 27 21.25 4.56 -4.12
N TYR A 28 22.20 3.64 -3.91
CA TYR A 28 22.89 3.51 -2.61
C TYR A 28 23.67 4.77 -2.25
N ARG A 29 24.45 5.34 -3.18
CA ARG A 29 25.22 6.57 -2.94
C ARG A 29 24.33 7.73 -2.51
N LYS A 30 23.15 7.86 -3.12
CA LYS A 30 22.19 8.93 -2.78
C LYS A 30 21.58 8.75 -1.40
N LEU A 31 21.32 7.50 -0.98
CA LEU A 31 20.74 7.21 0.32
C LEU A 31 21.77 7.23 1.46
N ARG A 32 23.01 6.83 1.18
CA ARG A 32 24.11 6.76 2.15
C ARG A 32 25.37 7.45 1.59
N PRO A 33 25.38 8.79 1.58
CA PRO A 33 26.54 9.53 1.09
C PRO A 33 27.72 9.32 2.05
N GLY A 34 28.72 8.55 1.62
CA GLY A 34 29.98 8.32 2.36
C GLY A 34 30.34 6.85 2.56
N ASP A 35 29.38 5.94 2.50
CA ASP A 35 29.65 4.50 2.58
C ASP A 35 30.04 3.97 1.19
N PRO A 36 31.10 3.15 1.05
CA PRO A 36 31.49 2.58 -0.23
C PRO A 36 30.40 1.61 -0.73
N PRO A 37 29.77 1.87 -1.89
CA PRO A 37 28.68 1.04 -2.39
C PRO A 37 29.20 -0.26 -3.01
N THR A 38 28.55 -1.37 -2.71
CA THR A 38 28.68 -2.62 -3.48
C THR A 38 27.32 -3.01 -4.06
N VAL A 39 27.29 -3.74 -5.17
CA VAL A 39 26.03 -4.17 -5.80
C VAL A 39 25.17 -4.97 -4.82
N GLU A 40 25.76 -5.93 -4.11
CA GLU A 40 25.07 -6.79 -3.14
C GLU A 40 24.50 -5.99 -1.96
N SER A 41 25.27 -5.06 -1.39
CA SER A 41 24.78 -4.21 -0.29
C SER A 41 23.69 -3.24 -0.74
N SER A 42 23.75 -2.80 -2.00
CA SER A 42 22.75 -1.93 -2.62
C SER A 42 21.44 -2.66 -2.87
N GLU A 43 21.51 -3.89 -3.36
CA GLU A 43 20.37 -4.77 -3.55
C GLU A 43 19.71 -5.10 -2.20
N THR A 44 20.50 -5.51 -1.21
CA THR A 44 20.00 -5.79 0.15
C THR A 44 19.35 -4.56 0.79
N LEU A 45 19.90 -3.36 0.55
CA LEU A 45 19.31 -2.11 1.04
C LEU A 45 17.94 -1.85 0.39
N LEU A 46 17.83 -1.99 -0.93
CA LEU A 46 16.59 -1.78 -1.67
C LEU A 46 15.49 -2.77 -1.22
N GLU A 47 15.84 -4.06 -1.15
CA GLU A 47 14.96 -5.13 -0.67
C GLU A 47 14.46 -4.85 0.75
N GLY A 48 15.38 -4.47 1.65
CA GLY A 48 15.04 -4.13 3.03
C GLY A 48 14.21 -2.85 3.19
N LEU A 49 14.20 -1.95 2.20
CA LEU A 49 13.43 -0.70 2.27
C LEU A 49 11.98 -0.89 1.86
N PHE A 50 11.71 -1.67 0.81
CA PHE A 50 10.38 -1.74 0.21
C PHE A 50 9.73 -3.11 0.28
N TYR A 51 10.51 -4.19 0.24
CA TYR A 51 9.99 -5.56 0.09
C TYR A 51 10.03 -6.38 1.40
N ASP A 52 10.85 -5.97 2.38
CA ASP A 52 10.83 -6.57 3.72
C ASP A 52 9.54 -6.20 4.48
N ARG A 53 8.65 -7.18 4.62
CA ARG A 53 7.37 -7.10 5.36
C ARG A 53 7.51 -6.66 6.81
N ARG A 54 8.67 -6.84 7.42
CA ARG A 54 8.93 -6.41 8.81
C ARG A 54 9.23 -4.92 8.90
N ARG A 55 9.72 -4.33 7.81
CA ARG A 55 10.16 -2.92 7.75
C ARG A 55 9.16 -2.02 7.02
N TYR A 56 8.49 -2.55 5.99
CA TYR A 56 7.52 -1.82 5.19
C TYR A 56 6.15 -2.49 5.28
N ASP A 57 5.20 -1.82 5.96
CA ASP A 57 3.83 -2.30 6.16
C ASP A 57 2.83 -1.18 5.82
N ILE A 58 2.11 -1.36 4.71
CA ILE A 58 1.04 -0.43 4.29
C ILE A 58 -0.30 -0.75 4.97
N SER A 59 -0.40 -1.84 5.74
CA SER A 59 -1.63 -2.38 6.33
C SER A 59 -2.72 -2.70 5.29
N ASN A 60 -3.80 -3.33 5.73
CA ASN A 60 -4.95 -3.62 4.87
C ASN A 60 -5.58 -2.34 4.30
N VAL A 61 -5.60 -1.25 5.09
CA VAL A 61 -6.19 0.02 4.66
C VAL A 61 -5.36 0.64 3.54
N GLY A 62 -4.02 0.61 3.65
CA GLY A 62 -3.15 1.12 2.60
C GLY A 62 -3.26 0.27 1.33
N ARG A 63 -3.26 -1.06 1.45
CA ARG A 63 -3.47 -1.97 0.31
C ARG A 63 -4.81 -1.70 -0.40
N TYR A 64 -5.90 -1.55 0.35
CA TYR A 64 -7.20 -1.15 -0.19
C TYR A 64 -7.14 0.18 -0.94
N LYS A 65 -6.46 1.19 -0.37
CA LYS A 65 -6.31 2.52 -0.99
C LYS A 65 -5.48 2.50 -2.26
N PHE A 66 -4.35 1.79 -2.28
CA PHE A 66 -3.53 1.59 -3.46
C PHE A 66 -4.33 0.93 -4.58
N ASN A 67 -5.00 -0.19 -4.28
CA ASN A 67 -5.78 -0.93 -5.25
C ASN A 67 -6.92 -0.07 -5.82
N LYS A 68 -7.61 0.71 -4.98
CA LYS A 68 -8.65 1.64 -5.42
C LYS A 68 -8.12 2.76 -6.33
N LYS A 69 -6.93 3.31 -6.04
CA LYS A 69 -6.36 4.43 -6.79
C LYS A 69 -5.71 3.98 -8.11
N LEU A 70 -4.97 2.87 -8.09
CA LEU A 70 -4.17 2.40 -9.22
C LEU A 70 -4.96 1.50 -10.18
N GLY A 71 -6.08 0.93 -9.74
CA GLY A 71 -6.93 0.09 -10.58
C GLY A 71 -7.48 0.79 -11.82
N LEU A 72 -7.77 0.00 -12.87
CA LEU A 72 -8.23 0.52 -14.16
C LEU A 72 -9.62 1.17 -14.09
N ARG A 73 -10.54 0.59 -13.32
CA ARG A 73 -11.96 0.98 -13.23
C ARG A 73 -12.17 2.50 -13.13
N GLY A 74 -11.43 3.16 -12.24
CA GLY A 74 -11.58 4.59 -11.99
C GLY A 74 -10.90 5.50 -13.00
N ARG A 75 -10.11 4.94 -13.94
CA ARG A 75 -9.24 5.69 -14.85
C ARG A 75 -9.74 5.66 -16.29
N ILE A 76 -10.34 4.55 -16.71
CA ILE A 76 -10.68 4.32 -18.12
C ILE A 76 -12.11 4.79 -18.47
N ALA A 77 -12.97 4.98 -17.46
CA ALA A 77 -14.34 5.43 -17.66
C ALA A 77 -14.37 6.86 -18.25
N GLY A 78 -15.15 7.05 -19.31
CA GLY A 78 -15.30 8.32 -20.03
C GLY A 78 -14.37 8.48 -21.23
N PHE A 79 -13.44 7.55 -21.46
CA PHE A 79 -12.52 7.59 -22.60
C PHE A 79 -12.90 6.58 -23.68
N ALA A 80 -12.52 6.86 -24.93
CA ALA A 80 -12.64 5.92 -26.04
C ALA A 80 -11.47 4.94 -26.05
N LEU A 81 -11.73 3.68 -26.40
CA LEU A 81 -10.67 2.69 -26.61
C LEU A 81 -9.95 2.93 -27.95
N ALA A 82 -8.61 2.90 -27.94
CA ALA A 82 -7.80 2.93 -29.15
C ALA A 82 -7.62 1.53 -29.77
N ALA A 83 -7.76 0.47 -28.97
CA ALA A 83 -7.62 -0.93 -29.38
C ALA A 83 -8.70 -1.79 -28.67
N PRO A 84 -9.12 -2.93 -29.26
CA PRO A 84 -10.07 -3.81 -28.62
C PRO A 84 -9.47 -4.39 -27.33
N VAL A 85 -10.32 -4.60 -26.34
CA VAL A 85 -9.95 -5.18 -25.05
C VAL A 85 -10.53 -6.58 -24.97
N ALA A 86 -9.65 -7.56 -24.75
CA ALA A 86 -10.03 -8.96 -24.61
C ALA A 86 -9.83 -9.43 -23.17
N ASP A 87 -10.69 -10.36 -22.75
CA ASP A 87 -10.55 -11.07 -21.48
C ASP A 87 -9.24 -11.89 -21.49
N PRO A 88 -8.36 -11.75 -20.48
CA PRO A 88 -7.11 -12.51 -20.43
C PRO A 88 -7.29 -14.02 -20.27
N MET A 89 -8.42 -14.49 -19.76
CA MET A 89 -8.75 -15.89 -19.50
C MET A 89 -9.47 -16.55 -20.67
N THR A 90 -10.54 -15.91 -21.17
CA THR A 90 -11.35 -16.51 -22.24
C THR A 90 -10.87 -16.12 -23.64
N GLY A 91 -10.14 -15.00 -23.76
CA GLY A 91 -9.74 -14.43 -25.05
C GLY A 91 -10.90 -13.76 -25.80
N GLU A 92 -12.08 -13.68 -25.20
CA GLU A 92 -13.25 -13.02 -25.80
C GLU A 92 -13.09 -11.50 -25.75
N ILE A 93 -13.54 -10.82 -26.80
CA ILE A 93 -13.50 -9.35 -26.87
C ILE A 93 -14.61 -8.81 -25.97
N ILE A 94 -14.22 -8.10 -24.91
CA ILE A 94 -15.13 -7.47 -23.95
C ILE A 94 -15.67 -6.15 -24.54
N ALA A 95 -14.76 -5.37 -25.16
CA ALA A 95 -15.05 -4.07 -25.72
C ALA A 95 -14.25 -3.82 -27.01
N GLU A 96 -14.88 -3.15 -27.97
CA GLU A 96 -14.33 -2.91 -29.30
C GLU A 96 -13.53 -1.60 -29.36
N ALA A 97 -12.63 -1.49 -30.35
CA ALA A 97 -11.93 -0.24 -30.61
C ALA A 97 -12.92 0.88 -30.98
N GLY A 98 -12.71 2.08 -30.44
CA GLY A 98 -13.57 3.25 -30.61
C GLY A 98 -14.76 3.32 -29.66
N GLU A 99 -15.04 2.27 -28.87
CA GLU A 99 -16.10 2.29 -27.86
C GLU A 99 -15.73 3.28 -26.73
N VAL A 100 -16.66 4.19 -26.39
CA VAL A 100 -16.52 5.07 -25.23
C VAL A 100 -16.96 4.32 -23.99
N LEU A 101 -16.04 4.12 -23.06
CA LEU A 101 -16.28 3.29 -21.88
C LEU A 101 -17.18 4.00 -20.87
N THR A 102 -18.32 3.39 -20.56
CA THR A 102 -19.13 3.76 -19.40
C THR A 102 -18.49 3.26 -18.11
N ARG A 103 -18.98 3.73 -16.96
CA ARG A 103 -18.50 3.24 -15.65
C ARG A 103 -18.74 1.74 -15.45
N GLU A 104 -19.86 1.24 -15.94
CA GLU A 104 -20.23 -0.19 -15.87
C GLU A 104 -19.30 -1.03 -16.73
N ARG A 105 -19.04 -0.60 -17.99
CA ARG A 105 -18.08 -1.28 -18.86
C ARG A 105 -16.66 -1.26 -18.31
N ALA A 106 -16.25 -0.15 -17.70
CA ALA A 106 -14.94 -0.07 -17.05
C ALA A 106 -14.81 -1.01 -15.83
N GLU A 107 -15.92 -1.33 -15.17
CA GLU A 107 -15.99 -2.28 -14.07
C GLU A 107 -15.89 -3.72 -14.58
N GLU A 108 -16.63 -4.06 -15.64
CA GLU A 108 -16.55 -5.36 -16.33
C GLU A 108 -15.13 -5.68 -16.82
N ILE A 109 -14.46 -4.71 -17.47
CA ILE A 109 -13.06 -4.85 -17.92
C ILE A 109 -12.11 -5.12 -16.74
N ALA A 110 -12.32 -4.43 -15.61
CA ALA A 110 -11.48 -4.59 -14.43
C ALA A 110 -11.74 -5.93 -13.71
N GLU A 111 -13.00 -6.38 -13.65
CA GLU A 111 -13.41 -7.65 -13.06
C GLU A 111 -12.92 -8.85 -13.87
N ALA A 112 -12.85 -8.74 -15.20
CA ALA A 112 -12.21 -9.74 -16.06
C ALA A 112 -10.69 -9.87 -15.80
N GLY A 113 -10.08 -8.91 -15.10
CA GLY A 113 -8.66 -8.94 -14.75
C GLY A 113 -7.73 -8.46 -15.84
N VAL A 114 -8.26 -7.67 -16.79
CA VAL A 114 -7.44 -6.93 -17.75
C VAL A 114 -6.51 -5.99 -16.99
N ASN A 115 -5.20 -6.08 -17.24
CA ASN A 115 -4.24 -5.24 -16.53
C ASN A 115 -3.90 -3.94 -17.29
N ASP A 116 -4.02 -3.92 -18.61
CA ASP A 116 -3.73 -2.74 -19.42
C ASP A 116 -4.69 -2.56 -20.60
N VAL A 117 -4.96 -1.30 -20.93
CA VAL A 117 -5.81 -0.88 -22.05
C VAL A 117 -5.15 0.28 -22.79
N TYR A 118 -5.51 0.47 -24.05
CA TYR A 118 -5.09 1.62 -24.84
C TYR A 118 -6.29 2.56 -25.01
N LEU A 119 -6.15 3.79 -24.53
CA LEU A 119 -7.17 4.83 -24.68
C LEU A 119 -6.79 5.78 -25.80
N ASP A 120 -7.78 6.24 -26.57
CA ASP A 120 -7.61 7.35 -27.50
C ASP A 120 -7.88 8.66 -26.77
N VAL A 121 -6.86 9.49 -26.64
CA VAL A 121 -6.96 10.86 -26.10
C VAL A 121 -6.40 11.83 -27.13
N ASP A 122 -7.27 12.66 -27.70
CA ASP A 122 -6.93 13.65 -28.72
C ASP A 122 -6.16 13.07 -29.93
N GLY A 123 -6.52 11.85 -30.36
CA GLY A 123 -5.87 11.15 -31.48
C GLY A 123 -4.56 10.47 -31.12
N LYS A 124 -4.21 10.39 -29.83
CA LYS A 124 -3.04 9.67 -29.32
C LYS A 124 -3.47 8.43 -28.57
N SER A 125 -2.88 7.30 -28.93
CA SER A 125 -3.01 6.06 -28.17
C SER A 125 -2.17 6.16 -26.89
N ILE A 126 -2.81 6.10 -25.73
CA ILE A 126 -2.18 6.15 -24.42
C ILE A 126 -2.40 4.81 -23.71
N ARG A 127 -1.31 4.13 -23.36
CA ARG A 127 -1.37 2.90 -22.58
C ARG A 127 -1.63 3.19 -21.10
N VAL A 128 -2.72 2.65 -20.58
CA VAL A 128 -3.14 2.76 -19.18
C VAL A 128 -3.10 1.38 -18.55
N PHE A 129 -2.36 1.22 -17.44
CA PHE A 129 -2.28 -0.07 -16.76
C PHE A 129 -2.40 0.04 -15.24
N GLY A 130 -3.00 -0.98 -14.64
CA GLY A 130 -3.20 -1.11 -13.20
C GLY A 130 -2.08 -1.90 -12.51
N ASN A 131 -2.28 -2.19 -11.22
CA ASN A 131 -1.36 -2.96 -10.39
C ASN A 131 -1.65 -4.47 -10.36
N GLY A 132 -2.45 -4.99 -11.30
CA GLY A 132 -2.73 -6.42 -11.45
C GLY A 132 -3.53 -7.06 -10.30
N MET A 133 -4.34 -6.27 -9.59
CA MET A 133 -5.17 -6.73 -8.47
C MET A 133 -6.61 -6.96 -8.94
N VAL A 134 -7.18 -8.11 -8.60
CA VAL A 134 -8.52 -8.56 -9.06
C VAL A 134 -9.38 -9.01 -7.90
N ASP A 135 -10.71 -8.98 -8.07
CA ASP A 135 -11.63 -9.54 -7.09
C ASP A 135 -11.75 -11.05 -7.32
N MET A 136 -11.32 -11.83 -6.31
CA MET A 136 -11.26 -13.28 -6.38
C MET A 136 -12.65 -13.91 -6.65
N LYS A 137 -13.75 -13.23 -6.29
CA LYS A 137 -15.12 -13.74 -6.45
C LYS A 137 -15.49 -14.11 -7.88
N HIS A 138 -14.87 -13.48 -8.87
CA HIS A 138 -15.17 -13.74 -10.28
C HIS A 138 -14.37 -14.93 -10.85
N TYR A 139 -13.46 -15.50 -10.07
CA TYR A 139 -12.55 -16.55 -10.50
C TYR A 139 -12.75 -17.88 -9.79
N VAL A 140 -13.39 -17.88 -8.61
CA VAL A 140 -13.54 -19.09 -7.78
C VAL A 140 -15.02 -19.41 -7.54
N ASP A 141 -15.34 -20.70 -7.43
CA ASP A 141 -16.71 -21.21 -7.26
C ASP A 141 -17.23 -21.18 -5.80
N PHE A 142 -16.48 -20.57 -4.87
CA PHE A 142 -16.83 -20.46 -3.45
C PHE A 142 -16.77 -19.00 -2.99
N ASP A 143 -17.33 -18.66 -1.82
CA ASP A 143 -17.24 -17.29 -1.31
C ASP A 143 -15.86 -17.04 -0.67
N PRO A 144 -15.02 -16.12 -1.21
CA PRO A 144 -13.75 -15.71 -0.62
C PRO A 144 -13.85 -15.27 0.84
N ALA A 145 -15.01 -14.80 1.28
CA ALA A 145 -15.21 -14.37 2.66
C ALA A 145 -15.08 -15.53 3.67
N GLU A 146 -15.30 -16.78 3.24
CA GLU A 146 -15.08 -17.98 4.06
C GLU A 146 -13.61 -18.12 4.46
N LEU A 147 -12.68 -17.73 3.57
CA LEU A 147 -11.23 -17.73 3.81
C LEU A 147 -10.74 -16.43 4.46
N GLY A 148 -11.65 -15.53 4.84
CA GLY A 148 -11.31 -14.22 5.38
C GLY A 148 -10.77 -13.21 4.35
N VAL A 149 -10.86 -13.51 3.05
CA VAL A 149 -10.40 -12.62 1.98
C VAL A 149 -11.50 -11.61 1.64
N LYS A 150 -11.23 -10.33 1.90
CA LYS A 150 -12.15 -9.21 1.60
C LYS A 150 -11.54 -8.18 0.65
N GLU A 151 -10.23 -8.23 0.48
CA GLU A 151 -9.45 -7.34 -0.35
C GLU A 151 -9.24 -7.94 -1.74
N LEU A 152 -8.90 -7.09 -2.71
CA LEU A 152 -8.44 -7.56 -4.02
C LEU A 152 -7.12 -8.31 -3.88
N VAL A 153 -6.97 -9.37 -4.65
CA VAL A 153 -5.82 -10.27 -4.64
C VAL A 153 -4.97 -10.09 -5.89
N ARG A 154 -3.69 -10.46 -5.83
CA ARG A 154 -2.83 -10.46 -7.01
C ARG A 154 -3.31 -11.48 -8.04
N GLY A 155 -3.82 -11.01 -9.18
CA GLY A 155 -4.36 -11.87 -10.24
C GLY A 155 -3.31 -12.80 -10.87
N VAL A 156 -2.03 -12.40 -10.89
CA VAL A 156 -0.95 -13.27 -11.38
C VAL A 156 -0.79 -14.52 -10.51
N ILE A 157 -0.76 -14.34 -9.18
CA ILE A 157 -0.59 -15.45 -8.23
C ILE A 157 -1.85 -16.30 -8.17
N LEU A 158 -3.03 -15.66 -8.17
CA LEU A 158 -4.31 -16.38 -8.17
C LEU A 158 -4.40 -17.34 -9.37
N ARG A 159 -4.05 -16.87 -10.58
CA ARG A 159 -4.02 -17.70 -11.78
C ARG A 159 -3.06 -18.88 -11.67
N GLN A 160 -1.84 -18.64 -11.17
CA GLN A 160 -0.87 -19.71 -10.95
C GLN A 160 -1.40 -20.79 -10.00
N LEU A 161 -2.15 -20.40 -8.96
CA LEU A 161 -2.76 -21.36 -8.04
C LEU A 161 -3.91 -22.12 -8.71
N MET A 162 -4.76 -21.45 -9.49
CA MET A 162 -5.87 -22.08 -10.21
C MET A 162 -5.41 -23.04 -11.31
N GLU A 163 -4.24 -22.80 -11.92
CA GLU A 163 -3.64 -23.74 -12.88
C GLU A 163 -3.09 -25.01 -12.21
N GLN A 164 -2.75 -24.94 -10.93
CA GLN A 164 -2.10 -26.03 -10.20
C GLN A 164 -3.08 -26.84 -9.32
N TYR A 165 -4.14 -26.20 -8.84
CA TYR A 165 -5.06 -26.76 -7.85
C TYR A 165 -6.51 -26.50 -8.23
N GLU A 166 -7.38 -27.46 -7.92
CA GLU A 166 -8.82 -27.38 -8.13
C GLU A 166 -9.59 -27.79 -6.86
N GLY A 167 -10.82 -27.32 -6.70
CA GLY A 167 -11.71 -27.71 -5.60
C GLY A 167 -11.17 -27.37 -4.21
N ASP A 168 -11.25 -28.32 -3.27
CA ASP A 168 -10.81 -28.10 -1.88
C ASP A 168 -9.29 -27.88 -1.76
N ALA A 169 -8.49 -28.48 -2.65
CA ALA A 169 -7.04 -28.27 -2.67
C ALA A 169 -6.68 -26.81 -3.03
N LEU A 170 -7.50 -26.15 -3.86
CA LEU A 170 -7.31 -24.73 -4.17
C LEU A 170 -7.58 -23.85 -2.95
N LYS A 171 -8.56 -24.21 -2.11
CA LYS A 171 -8.85 -23.48 -0.85
C LYS A 171 -7.66 -23.54 0.09
N GLU A 172 -7.11 -24.74 0.31
CA GLU A 172 -5.91 -24.94 1.15
C GLU A 172 -4.72 -24.15 0.60
N ALA A 173 -4.48 -24.22 -0.72
CA ALA A 173 -3.39 -23.48 -1.36
C ALA A 173 -3.56 -21.96 -1.23
N ILE A 174 -4.79 -21.44 -1.32
CA ILE A 174 -5.08 -20.01 -1.11
C ILE A 174 -4.79 -19.61 0.34
N GLU A 175 -5.23 -20.41 1.32
CA GLU A 175 -4.98 -20.15 2.74
C GLU A 175 -3.49 -20.09 3.07
N GLU A 176 -2.70 -21.02 2.53
CA GLU A 176 -1.25 -21.05 2.72
C GLU A 176 -0.54 -19.85 2.07
N ASN A 177 -1.08 -19.32 0.97
CA ASN A 177 -0.48 -18.26 0.17
C ASN A 177 -1.13 -16.88 0.35
N LEU A 178 -1.97 -16.67 1.37
CA LEU A 178 -2.68 -15.40 1.60
C LEU A 178 -1.75 -14.19 1.65
N ASP A 179 -0.57 -14.32 2.27
CA ASP A 179 0.37 -13.19 2.35
C ASP A 179 1.01 -12.83 0.99
N LEU A 180 1.05 -13.77 0.05
CA LEU A 180 1.53 -13.52 -1.32
C LEU A 180 0.40 -12.96 -2.21
N LEU A 181 -0.83 -13.43 -2.00
CA LEU A 181 -2.02 -12.93 -2.68
C LEU A 181 -2.37 -11.49 -2.25
N ILE A 182 -2.22 -11.16 -0.96
CA ILE A 182 -2.55 -9.86 -0.38
C ILE A 182 -1.31 -9.29 0.33
N PRO A 183 -0.30 -8.84 -0.42
CA PRO A 183 0.92 -8.32 0.17
C PRO A 183 0.64 -7.03 0.94
N LYS A 184 1.05 -7.00 2.22
CA LYS A 184 1.01 -5.81 3.09
C LYS A 184 2.22 -4.89 2.92
N HIS A 185 3.06 -5.13 1.93
CA HIS A 185 4.19 -4.29 1.52
C HIS A 185 3.96 -3.83 0.07
N ILE A 186 4.73 -2.87 -0.42
CA ILE A 186 4.63 -2.42 -1.82
C ILE A 186 5.17 -3.49 -2.76
N ILE A 187 4.55 -3.66 -3.94
CA ILE A 187 5.06 -4.56 -4.99
C ILE A 187 5.53 -3.75 -6.20
N ALA A 188 6.38 -4.35 -7.03
CA ALA A 188 6.88 -3.70 -8.25
C ALA A 188 5.74 -3.20 -9.16
N ASP A 189 4.65 -3.98 -9.27
CA ASP A 189 3.46 -3.62 -10.05
C ASP A 189 2.81 -2.32 -9.55
N ASP A 190 2.79 -2.08 -8.22
CA ASP A 190 2.30 -0.83 -7.64
C ASP A 190 3.19 0.36 -8.06
N MET A 191 4.52 0.16 -8.09
CA MET A 191 5.47 1.21 -8.46
C MET A 191 5.32 1.59 -9.94
N PHE A 192 5.23 0.61 -10.83
CA PHE A 192 5.04 0.85 -12.26
C PHE A 192 3.68 1.49 -12.53
N ALA A 193 2.60 1.00 -11.90
CA ALA A 193 1.27 1.56 -12.05
C ALA A 193 1.20 3.00 -11.51
N SER A 194 1.93 3.33 -10.44
CA SER A 194 2.04 4.70 -9.92
C SER A 194 2.71 5.65 -10.93
N ILE A 195 3.83 5.23 -11.54
CA ILE A 195 4.51 6.02 -12.58
C ILE A 195 3.59 6.19 -13.80
N ASN A 196 2.89 5.13 -14.21
CA ASN A 196 1.91 5.21 -15.29
C ASN A 196 0.77 6.17 -14.94
N TYR A 197 0.25 6.14 -13.71
CA TYR A 197 -0.78 7.07 -13.25
C TYR A 197 -0.33 8.53 -13.37
N LEU A 198 0.89 8.83 -12.94
CA LEU A 198 1.47 10.17 -13.07
C LEU A 198 1.62 10.61 -14.55
N CYS A 199 1.97 9.67 -15.43
CA CYS A 199 2.01 9.96 -16.86
C CYS A 199 0.60 10.23 -17.42
N CYS A 200 -0.36 9.37 -17.08
CA CYS A 200 -1.77 9.51 -17.48
C CYS A 200 -2.39 10.84 -17.04
N LEU A 201 -2.02 11.37 -15.87
CA LEU A 201 -2.55 12.66 -15.39
C LEU A 201 -2.29 13.83 -16.34
N ALA A 202 -1.16 13.88 -17.05
CA ALA A 202 -0.93 14.97 -18.01
C ALA A 202 -1.74 14.82 -19.31
N HIS A 203 -2.35 13.67 -19.54
CA HIS A 203 -3.33 13.43 -20.60
C HIS A 203 -4.77 13.59 -20.09
N GLY A 204 -4.98 14.09 -18.86
CA GLY A 204 -6.30 14.21 -18.26
C GLY A 204 -6.92 12.87 -17.83
N ILE A 205 -6.17 11.77 -17.86
CA ILE A 205 -6.62 10.45 -17.41
C ILE A 205 -6.33 10.31 -15.91
N GLY A 206 -7.38 10.38 -15.11
CA GLY A 206 -7.32 10.31 -13.64
C GLY A 206 -7.52 11.68 -12.99
N GLU A 207 -7.55 11.70 -11.65
CA GLU A 207 -7.85 12.90 -10.87
C GLU A 207 -6.76 13.15 -9.81
N PRO A 208 -6.41 14.42 -9.53
CA PRO A 208 -5.55 14.77 -8.40
C PRO A 208 -6.27 14.48 -7.08
N ASP A 209 -5.51 14.09 -6.06
CA ASP A 209 -6.06 13.78 -4.74
C ASP A 209 -6.22 15.05 -3.88
N ASP A 210 -7.39 15.20 -3.28
CA ASP A 210 -7.64 16.19 -2.23
C ASP A 210 -7.19 15.64 -0.86
N ILE A 211 -6.19 16.29 -0.28
CA ILE A 211 -5.57 15.91 1.00
C ILE A 211 -6.48 16.18 2.21
N ASP A 212 -7.45 17.08 2.07
CA ASP A 212 -8.31 17.55 3.16
C ASP A 212 -9.64 16.80 3.24
N HIS A 213 -10.03 16.13 2.15
CA HIS A 213 -11.18 15.24 2.12
C HIS A 213 -11.07 14.14 3.21
N LEU A 214 -12.11 13.98 4.04
CA LEU A 214 -12.13 12.99 5.13
C LEU A 214 -11.98 11.53 4.63
N GLY A 215 -12.24 11.27 3.36
CA GLY A 215 -11.93 9.97 2.75
C GLY A 215 -10.43 9.64 2.78
N ASN A 216 -9.55 10.65 2.81
CA ASN A 216 -8.09 10.50 2.82
C ASN A 216 -7.48 10.76 4.21
N ARG A 217 -8.28 11.19 5.18
CA ARG A 217 -7.88 11.33 6.58
C ARG A 217 -8.44 10.18 7.40
N ARG A 218 -7.60 9.54 8.21
CA ARG A 218 -7.98 8.38 9.03
C ARG A 218 -7.79 8.65 10.51
N VAL A 219 -8.81 8.30 11.29
CA VAL A 219 -8.73 8.35 12.76
C VAL A 219 -7.96 7.12 13.26
N ARG A 220 -6.95 7.36 14.09
CA ARG A 220 -6.24 6.32 14.84
C ARG A 220 -6.69 6.35 16.30
N SER A 221 -7.33 5.27 16.73
CA SER A 221 -7.76 5.10 18.13
C SER A 221 -6.61 4.61 19.01
N VAL A 222 -6.82 4.67 20.33
CA VAL A 222 -5.84 4.23 21.33
C VAL A 222 -5.32 2.81 21.09
N GLY A 223 -6.18 1.89 20.64
CA GLY A 223 -5.80 0.49 20.38
C GLY A 223 -4.72 0.36 19.31
N GLU A 224 -4.85 1.05 18.18
CA GLU A 224 -3.86 1.01 17.09
C GLU A 224 -2.56 1.72 17.49
N LEU A 225 -2.67 2.86 18.17
CA LEU A 225 -1.49 3.58 18.67
C LEU A 225 -0.70 2.72 19.64
N LEU A 226 -1.39 2.04 20.55
CA LEU A 226 -0.79 1.14 21.52
C LEU A 226 -0.19 -0.10 20.85
N GLN A 227 -0.90 -0.71 19.88
CA GLN A 227 -0.39 -1.84 19.10
C GLN A 227 0.93 -1.51 18.41
N ASN A 228 1.07 -0.31 17.85
CA ASN A 228 2.32 0.15 17.24
C ASN A 228 3.46 0.24 18.27
N GLN A 229 3.18 0.72 19.49
CA GLN A 229 4.17 0.76 20.57
C GLN A 229 4.58 -0.64 21.04
N PHE A 230 3.62 -1.57 21.13
CA PHE A 230 3.92 -2.98 21.38
C PHE A 230 4.81 -3.57 20.30
N ARG A 231 4.53 -3.30 19.02
CA ARG A 231 5.34 -3.77 17.88
C ARG A 231 6.79 -3.29 18.00
N ILE A 232 7.01 -2.02 18.33
CA ILE A 232 8.35 -1.46 18.58
C ILE A 232 9.03 -2.17 19.75
N GLY A 233 8.31 -2.36 20.86
CA GLY A 233 8.81 -3.06 22.04
C GLY A 233 9.23 -4.51 21.75
N PHE A 234 8.42 -5.24 20.98
CA PHE A 234 8.70 -6.61 20.57
C PHE A 234 9.86 -6.69 19.58
N SER A 235 9.96 -5.76 18.62
CA SER A 235 11.10 -5.73 17.69
C SER A 235 12.43 -5.53 18.43
N ARG A 236 12.46 -4.65 19.45
CA ARG A 236 13.63 -4.50 20.33
C ARG A 236 13.93 -5.77 21.14
N MET A 237 12.89 -6.44 21.64
CA MET A 237 13.03 -7.71 22.38
C MET A 237 13.56 -8.84 21.47
N GLU A 238 13.08 -8.95 20.23
CA GLU A 238 13.55 -9.93 19.25
C GLU A 238 15.06 -9.79 19.03
N ARG A 239 15.55 -8.56 18.88
CA ARG A 239 16.98 -8.30 18.74
C ARG A 239 17.79 -8.81 19.94
N VAL A 240 17.33 -8.53 21.16
CA VAL A 240 17.98 -9.01 22.40
C VAL A 240 17.96 -10.53 22.49
N ILE A 241 16.85 -11.17 22.11
CA ILE A 241 16.74 -12.64 22.08
C ILE A 241 17.75 -13.22 21.09
N ARG A 242 17.83 -12.66 19.87
CA ARG A 242 18.78 -13.10 18.84
C ARG A 242 20.23 -12.98 19.31
N GLU A 243 20.60 -11.85 19.90
CA GLU A 243 21.94 -11.63 20.46
C GLU A 243 22.27 -12.63 21.59
N ARG A 244 21.32 -12.94 22.47
CA ARG A 244 21.51 -13.94 23.54
C ARG A 244 21.61 -15.37 23.03
N MET A 245 20.83 -15.73 22.02
CA MET A 245 20.88 -17.07 21.41
C MET A 245 22.23 -17.36 20.76
N THR A 246 22.93 -16.34 20.23
CA THR A 246 24.27 -16.52 19.66
C THR A 246 25.35 -16.71 20.73
N LEU A 247 25.14 -16.19 21.94
CA LEU A 247 26.14 -16.21 23.02
C LEU A 247 25.98 -17.38 24.00
N GLN A 248 24.81 -18.00 24.07
CA GLN A 248 24.51 -19.05 25.06
C GLN A 248 24.51 -20.45 24.44
N ASP A 249 25.00 -21.44 25.18
CA ASP A 249 24.99 -22.84 24.76
C ASP A 249 23.58 -23.42 24.73
N LEU A 250 23.17 -23.96 23.58
CA LEU A 250 21.79 -24.39 23.29
C LEU A 250 21.26 -25.45 24.28
N ASP A 251 22.14 -26.26 24.86
CA ASP A 251 21.74 -27.38 25.74
C ASP A 251 21.21 -26.93 27.12
N ALA A 252 21.51 -25.69 27.53
CA ALA A 252 21.10 -25.14 28.84
C ALA A 252 20.09 -24.00 28.76
N VAL A 253 19.68 -23.60 27.55
CA VAL A 253 18.85 -22.41 27.33
C VAL A 253 17.38 -22.74 27.52
N THR A 254 16.68 -21.95 28.34
CA THR A 254 15.22 -21.99 28.46
C THR A 254 14.60 -20.74 27.85
N PRO A 255 13.37 -20.78 27.32
CA PRO A 255 12.73 -19.57 26.76
C PRO A 255 12.65 -18.41 27.76
N GLN A 256 12.50 -18.71 29.05
CA GLN A 256 12.46 -17.69 30.11
C GLN A 256 13.79 -16.94 30.27
N SER A 257 14.94 -17.59 30.06
CA SER A 257 16.25 -16.93 30.17
C SER A 257 16.53 -15.97 29.00
N LEU A 258 15.94 -16.24 27.84
CA LEU A 258 16.08 -15.41 26.64
C LEU A 258 15.16 -14.18 26.67
N ILE A 259 13.96 -14.30 27.24
CA ILE A 259 12.95 -13.23 27.21
C ILE A 259 13.30 -12.12 28.21
N ASN A 260 13.39 -10.89 27.70
CA ASN A 260 13.53 -9.68 28.50
C ASN A 260 12.37 -8.72 28.23
N ILE A 261 11.49 -8.52 29.22
CA ILE A 261 10.29 -7.68 29.09
C ILE A 261 10.53 -6.18 29.25
N ARG A 262 11.75 -5.75 29.65
CA ARG A 262 12.06 -4.33 29.87
C ARG A 262 11.80 -3.45 28.65
N PRO A 263 12.17 -3.82 27.40
CA PRO A 263 11.89 -2.99 26.23
C PRO A 263 10.39 -2.78 25.96
N VAL A 264 9.57 -3.82 26.18
CA VAL A 264 8.11 -3.74 26.00
C VAL A 264 7.49 -2.85 27.06
N THR A 265 7.80 -3.09 28.34
CA THR A 265 7.26 -2.28 29.44
C THR A 265 7.70 -0.82 29.36
N ALA A 266 8.94 -0.54 28.94
CA ALA A 266 9.43 0.81 28.73
C ALA A 266 8.67 1.55 27.63
N SER A 267 8.43 0.90 26.48
CA SER A 267 7.71 1.51 25.35
C SER A 267 6.26 1.88 25.72
N ILE A 268 5.60 1.03 26.53
CA ILE A 268 4.25 1.32 27.03
C ILE A 268 4.25 2.48 28.04
N LYS A 269 5.21 2.48 28.98
CA LYS A 269 5.33 3.57 29.96
C LYS A 269 5.63 4.90 29.30
N GLU A 270 6.49 4.91 28.29
CA GLU A 270 6.80 6.09 27.49
C GLU A 270 5.55 6.62 26.78
N PHE A 271 4.76 5.72 26.17
CA PHE A 271 3.51 6.09 25.51
C PHE A 271 2.51 6.75 26.46
N PHE A 272 2.20 6.16 27.61
CA PHE A 272 1.22 6.77 28.55
C PHE A 272 1.80 7.93 29.36
N GLY A 273 3.12 7.97 29.58
CA GLY A 273 3.75 8.97 30.42
C GLY A 273 4.15 10.26 29.69
N SER A 274 4.49 10.16 28.39
CA SER A 274 5.09 11.28 27.65
C SER A 274 4.42 11.60 26.31
N SER A 275 3.51 10.75 25.83
CA SER A 275 2.83 11.01 24.56
C SER A 275 1.97 12.27 24.65
N PRO A 276 2.06 13.21 23.69
CA PRO A 276 1.19 14.39 23.63
C PRO A 276 -0.31 14.06 23.51
N LEU A 277 -0.63 12.83 23.07
CA LEU A 277 -2.00 12.33 22.94
C LEU A 277 -2.52 11.70 24.23
N SER A 278 -1.64 11.41 25.21
CA SER A 278 -2.03 10.94 26.54
C SER A 278 -2.11 12.15 27.48
N GLN A 279 -3.32 12.72 27.58
CA GLN A 279 -3.56 13.97 28.30
C GLN A 279 -4.27 13.70 29.63
N PHE A 280 -4.05 14.58 30.61
CA PHE A 280 -4.85 14.58 31.83
C PHE A 280 -6.30 14.93 31.47
N MET A 281 -7.22 14.09 31.94
CA MET A 281 -8.64 14.24 31.63
C MET A 281 -9.19 15.54 32.24
N ASP A 282 -10.00 16.26 31.45
CA ASP A 282 -10.72 17.44 31.94
C ASP A 282 -11.98 16.96 32.66
N GLN A 283 -12.01 17.17 33.97
CA GLN A 283 -13.06 16.67 34.86
C GLN A 283 -13.83 17.82 35.52
N THR A 284 -13.79 19.02 34.93
CA THR A 284 -14.46 20.20 35.49
C THR A 284 -15.98 20.00 35.59
N ASN A 285 -16.59 19.33 34.62
CA ASN A 285 -17.99 18.90 34.63
C ASN A 285 -18.20 17.68 33.69
N PRO A 286 -19.35 16.98 33.77
CA PRO A 286 -19.59 15.79 32.94
C PRO A 286 -19.54 16.04 31.42
N LEU A 287 -19.91 17.25 30.98
CA LEU A 287 -19.86 17.63 29.57
C LEU A 287 -18.41 17.78 29.08
N ALA A 288 -17.55 18.40 29.88
CA ALA A 288 -16.12 18.56 29.58
C ALA A 288 -15.43 17.19 29.46
N GLU A 289 -15.75 16.26 30.36
CA GLU A 289 -15.24 14.89 30.30
C GLU A 289 -15.66 14.18 29.00
N LEU A 290 -16.96 14.26 28.67
CA LEU A 290 -17.50 13.64 27.46
C LEU A 290 -16.90 14.26 26.18
N THR A 291 -16.81 15.58 26.13
CA THR A 291 -16.23 16.32 24.99
C THR A 291 -14.74 16.01 24.84
N HIS A 292 -13.98 15.90 25.93
CA HIS A 292 -12.57 15.54 25.88
C HIS A 292 -12.38 14.12 25.33
N LYS A 293 -13.14 13.13 25.81
CA LYS A 293 -13.07 11.74 25.32
C LYS A 293 -13.42 11.58 23.84
N ARG A 294 -14.23 12.48 23.28
CA ARG A 294 -14.67 12.47 21.88
C ARG A 294 -13.84 13.38 20.97
N ARG A 295 -12.85 14.08 21.51
CA ARG A 295 -12.00 15.01 20.75
C ARG A 295 -11.06 14.24 19.82
N ILE A 296 -10.91 14.74 18.59
CA ILE A 296 -9.95 14.24 17.61
C ILE A 296 -8.83 15.27 17.49
N SER A 297 -7.57 14.81 17.48
CA SER A 297 -6.39 15.67 17.30
C SER A 297 -5.68 15.32 15.99
N ALA A 298 -5.36 16.34 15.20
CA ALA A 298 -4.47 16.22 14.04
C ALA A 298 -2.97 16.37 14.40
N LEU A 299 -2.68 16.72 15.66
CA LEU A 299 -1.33 16.87 16.20
C LEU A 299 -0.86 15.59 16.87
N GLY A 300 0.44 15.31 16.82
CA GLY A 300 1.08 14.18 17.51
C GLY A 300 2.05 13.40 16.61
N PRO A 301 2.56 12.25 17.08
CA PRO A 301 3.45 11.41 16.29
C PRO A 301 2.81 10.97 14.97
N GLY A 302 3.44 11.31 13.84
CA GLY A 302 2.92 11.03 12.50
C GLY A 302 1.78 11.95 12.03
N GLY A 303 1.45 12.99 12.81
CA GLY A 303 0.50 14.04 12.44
C GLY A 303 1.20 15.35 12.08
N LEU A 304 0.45 16.44 12.12
CA LEU A 304 0.96 17.78 11.83
C LEU A 304 1.58 18.43 13.07
N SER A 305 2.50 19.38 12.84
CA SER A 305 2.94 20.33 13.86
C SER A 305 2.16 21.64 13.71
N ARG A 306 2.12 22.46 14.77
CA ARG A 306 1.44 23.76 14.73
C ARG A 306 2.02 24.70 13.66
N GLU A 307 3.31 24.58 13.39
CA GLU A 307 4.03 25.36 12.37
C GLU A 307 3.75 24.86 10.94
N ARG A 308 3.55 23.55 10.76
CA ARG A 308 3.28 22.94 9.44
C ARG A 308 1.79 22.95 9.07
N ALA A 309 0.90 23.21 10.02
CA ALA A 309 -0.53 23.27 9.77
C ALA A 309 -0.89 24.58 9.05
N SER A 310 -1.04 24.49 7.73
CA SER A 310 -1.51 25.58 6.85
C SER A 310 -2.94 26.01 7.17
N PHE A 311 -3.40 27.09 6.52
CA PHE A 311 -4.77 27.56 6.65
C PHE A 311 -5.77 26.53 6.11
N ASP A 312 -5.52 25.94 4.95
CA ASP A 312 -6.43 25.00 4.27
C ASP A 312 -6.78 23.79 5.15
N VAL A 313 -5.78 23.26 5.86
CA VAL A 313 -5.98 22.14 6.79
C VAL A 313 -6.90 22.50 7.97
N ARG A 314 -6.92 23.78 8.37
CA ARG A 314 -7.72 24.30 9.49
C ARG A 314 -9.12 24.73 9.06
N ASP A 315 -9.36 24.86 7.77
CA ASP A 315 -10.64 25.30 7.24
C ASP A 315 -11.71 24.20 7.31
N VAL A 316 -12.97 24.58 7.15
CA VAL A 316 -14.11 23.67 7.17
C VAL A 316 -14.30 23.06 5.79
N HIS A 317 -13.99 21.77 5.67
CA HIS A 317 -14.22 21.01 4.45
C HIS A 317 -15.67 20.49 4.35
N TYR A 318 -16.24 20.46 3.15
CA TYR A 318 -17.62 19.97 2.94
C TYR A 318 -17.83 18.52 3.40
N SER A 319 -16.76 17.70 3.36
CA SER A 319 -16.82 16.31 3.82
C SER A 319 -17.04 16.17 5.33
N HIS A 320 -16.86 17.25 6.11
CA HIS A 320 -17.08 17.27 7.56
C HIS A 320 -18.54 17.08 7.94
N TYR A 321 -19.47 17.41 7.03
CA TYR A 321 -20.91 17.36 7.28
C TYR A 321 -21.34 16.00 7.86
N GLY A 322 -21.96 16.05 9.06
CA GLY A 322 -22.44 14.87 9.79
C GLY A 322 -21.36 13.99 10.44
N ARG A 323 -20.08 14.36 10.37
CA ARG A 323 -18.94 13.57 10.88
C ARG A 323 -18.12 14.29 11.93
N MET A 324 -17.83 15.57 11.71
CA MET A 324 -17.05 16.41 12.61
C MET A 324 -17.81 17.71 12.86
N CYS A 325 -17.83 18.15 14.12
CA CYS A 325 -18.44 19.41 14.53
C CYS A 325 -17.50 20.58 14.23
#